data_AF-A0A7I0J617-F1
#
_entry.id   AF-A0A7I0J617-F1
#
_cell.length_a   1.000
_cell.length_b   1.000
_cell.length_c   1.000
_cell.angle_alpha   90.00
_cell.angle_beta   90.00
_cell.angle_gamma   90.00
#
_symmetry.space_group_name_H-M   'P 1'
#
loop_
_entity.id
_entity.type
_entity.pdbx_description
1 polymer ?
#
loop_
_entity_poly.entity_id
_entity_poly.type
_entity_poly.pdbx_seq_one_letter_code
_entity_poly.pdbx_strand_id
1 'polypeptide(L)'
;KIASAKAFGTRARLIEPAEIKEKFPLIEEHLVQGGLWDPDAGLVIPRSQTGAGKRVDQGVASGKLQAFANTSAKELIVENGRIKGVVTERGTIEA
;
A
#
# COMPACT_ATOMS: atom_id res chain seq x y z
N LYS A 1 -8.37 16.69 -14.39
CA LYS A 1 -7.33 16.27 -13.42
C LYS A 1 -6.71 17.43 -12.63
N ILE A 2 -6.37 18.58 -13.23
CA ILE A 2 -5.89 19.78 -12.49
C ILE A 2 -6.93 20.29 -11.47
N ALA A 3 -8.21 20.31 -11.84
CA ALA A 3 -9.29 20.63 -10.90
C ALA A 3 -9.33 19.68 -9.69
N SER A 4 -9.08 18.39 -9.91
CA SER A 4 -8.97 17.38 -8.85
C SER A 4 -7.75 17.63 -7.96
N ALA A 5 -6.60 17.94 -8.54
CA ALA A 5 -5.40 18.28 -7.76
C ALA A 5 -5.65 19.47 -6.82
N LYS A 6 -6.32 20.52 -7.32
CA LYS A 6 -6.74 21.66 -6.50
C LYS A 6 -7.73 21.27 -5.41
N ALA A 7 -8.72 20.43 -5.73
CA ALA A 7 -9.72 19.97 -4.77
C ALA A 7 -9.13 19.10 -3.64
N PHE A 8 -8.09 18.31 -3.95
CA PHE A 8 -7.44 17.40 -3.00
C PHE A 8 -6.15 17.95 -2.38
N GLY A 9 -5.80 19.21 -2.65
CA GLY A 9 -4.60 19.86 -2.11
C GLY A 9 -3.27 19.32 -2.64
N THR A 10 -3.30 18.62 -3.78
CA THR A 10 -2.10 18.08 -4.45
C THR A 10 -1.35 19.19 -5.18
N ARG A 11 -0.02 19.17 -5.15
CA ARG A 11 0.84 20.19 -5.79
C ARG A 11 0.99 20.03 -7.31
N ALA A 12 0.03 19.36 -7.95
CA ALA A 12 0.09 19.12 -9.38
C ALA A 12 -0.18 20.41 -10.18
N ARG A 13 0.64 20.65 -11.20
CA ARG A 13 0.57 21.84 -12.06
C ARG A 13 0.75 21.48 -13.53
N LEU A 14 0.32 22.38 -14.41
CA LEU A 14 0.64 22.28 -15.83
C LEU A 14 2.08 22.76 -16.06
N ILE A 15 2.77 22.10 -16.99
CA ILE A 15 4.13 22.40 -17.40
C ILE A 15 4.25 22.42 -18.91
N GLU A 16 5.10 23.30 -19.42
CA GLU A 16 5.37 23.46 -20.85
C GLU A 16 6.30 22.36 -21.37
N PRO A 17 6.30 22.06 -22.69
CA PRO A 17 7.18 21.07 -23.31
C PRO A 17 8.66 21.18 -22.90
N ALA A 18 9.21 22.40 -22.82
CA ALA A 18 10.59 22.64 -22.40
C ALA A 18 10.88 22.14 -20.97
N GLU A 19 9.94 22.35 -20.03
CA GLU A 19 10.08 21.86 -18.66
C GLU A 19 9.91 20.33 -18.58
N ILE A 20 9.08 19.73 -19.45
CA ILE A 20 8.98 18.27 -19.56
C ILE A 20 10.34 17.70 -20.02
N LYS A 21 10.98 18.33 -21.01
CA LYS A 21 12.29 17.92 -21.52
C LYS A 21 13.38 18.03 -20.46
N GLU A 22 13.35 19.06 -19.62
CA GLU A 22 14.26 19.20 -18.48
C GLU A 22 14.11 18.05 -17.46
N LYS A 23 12.87 17.68 -17.12
CA LYS A 23 12.59 16.64 -16.10
C LYS A 23 12.70 15.22 -16.64
N PHE A 24 12.40 15.02 -17.92
CA PHE A 24 12.45 13.72 -18.59
C PHE A 24 13.21 13.84 -19.91
N PRO A 25 14.56 13.85 -19.87
CA PRO A 25 15.40 14.16 -21.03
C PRO A 25 15.25 13.22 -22.23
N LEU A 26 14.69 12.03 -22.03
CA LEU A 26 14.50 11.04 -23.10
C LEU A 26 13.29 11.35 -24.00
N ILE A 27 12.40 12.27 -23.61
CA ILE A 27 11.23 12.59 -24.41
C ILE A 27 11.56 13.44 -25.63
N GLU A 28 10.87 13.22 -26.74
CA GLU A 28 10.91 14.08 -27.91
C GLU A 28 10.00 15.31 -27.69
N GLU A 29 10.60 16.45 -27.39
CA GLU A 29 9.88 17.69 -27.02
C GLU A 29 8.85 18.13 -28.07
N HIS A 30 9.18 17.99 -29.37
CA HIS A 30 8.28 18.38 -30.47
C HIS A 30 7.05 17.48 -30.63
N LEU A 31 6.98 16.35 -29.91
CA LEU A 31 5.84 15.43 -29.94
C LEU A 31 4.86 15.69 -28.78
N VAL A 32 5.14 16.61 -27.87
CA VAL A 32 4.29 16.91 -26.70
C VAL A 32 3.85 18.37 -26.67
N GLN A 33 2.61 18.60 -26.24
CA GLN A 33 2.00 19.94 -26.18
C GLN A 33 2.03 20.55 -24.77
N GLY A 34 2.34 19.75 -23.76
CA GLY A 34 2.29 20.13 -22.34
C GLY A 34 2.08 18.92 -21.46
N GLY A 35 2.30 19.10 -20.15
CA GLY A 35 2.29 18.02 -19.18
C GLY A 35 1.59 18.43 -17.89
N LEU A 36 1.04 17.45 -17.18
CA LEU A 36 0.69 17.61 -15.76
C LEU A 36 1.82 17.03 -14.94
N TRP A 37 2.46 17.87 -14.14
CA TRP A 37 3.54 17.49 -13.24
C TRP A 37 3.07 17.53 -11.80
N ASP A 38 3.26 16.42 -11.08
CA ASP A 38 3.05 16.34 -9.64
C ASP A 38 4.39 15.96 -8.99
N PRO A 39 5.03 16.87 -8.22
CA PRO A 39 6.28 16.58 -7.54
C PRO A 39 6.14 15.55 -6.41
N ASP A 40 4.92 15.25 -5.96
CA ASP A 40 4.63 14.28 -4.90
C ASP A 40 4.30 12.88 -5.47
N ALA A 41 4.05 12.79 -6.78
CA ALA A 41 3.83 11.53 -7.44
C ALA A 41 5.15 10.74 -7.51
N GLY A 42 5.10 9.47 -7.12
CA GLY A 42 6.26 8.60 -7.12
C GLY A 42 5.88 7.14 -7.07
N LEU A 43 6.88 6.28 -7.28
CA LEU A 43 6.70 4.84 -7.14
C LEU A 43 6.65 4.50 -5.64
N VAL A 44 5.55 3.92 -5.19
CA VAL A 44 5.49 3.32 -3.86
C VAL A 44 5.89 1.85 -3.98
N ILE A 45 6.91 1.43 -3.24
CA ILE A 45 7.04 0.01 -2.89
C ILE A 45 5.80 -0.31 -2.06
N PRO A 46 5.00 -1.35 -2.37
CA PRO A 46 3.69 -1.58 -1.76
C PRO A 46 3.74 -1.43 -0.24
N ARG A 47 3.31 -0.25 0.21
CA ARG A 47 3.52 0.25 1.58
C ARG A 47 2.67 -0.53 2.57
N SER A 48 1.55 -1.06 2.10
CA SER A 48 0.65 -1.95 2.85
C SER A 48 1.31 -3.28 3.16
N GLN A 49 1.91 -3.96 2.18
CA GLN A 49 2.53 -5.27 2.37
C GLN A 49 3.83 -5.18 3.20
N THR A 50 4.70 -4.22 2.87
CA THR A 50 5.95 -4.01 3.64
C THR A 50 5.70 -3.43 5.03
N GLY A 51 4.76 -2.49 5.16
CA GLY A 51 4.41 -1.87 6.44
C GLY A 51 3.61 -2.78 7.37
N ALA A 52 2.76 -3.65 6.83
CA ALA A 52 2.09 -4.67 7.64
C ALA A 52 3.09 -5.76 8.07
N GLY A 53 3.92 -6.24 7.14
CA GLY A 53 4.97 -7.23 7.45
C GLY A 53 5.89 -6.78 8.58
N LYS A 54 6.44 -5.56 8.50
CA LYS A 54 7.30 -5.00 9.56
C LYS A 54 6.63 -4.95 10.93
N ARG A 55 5.32 -4.67 11.01
CA ARG A 55 4.61 -4.64 12.28
C ARG A 55 4.39 -6.04 12.85
N VAL A 56 4.08 -7.02 12.00
CA VAL A 56 4.01 -8.43 12.40
C VAL A 56 5.37 -8.88 12.93
N ASP A 57 6.46 -8.60 12.20
CA ASP A 57 7.83 -8.94 12.62
C ASP A 57 8.18 -8.34 13.99
N GLN A 58 7.86 -7.05 14.20
CA GLN A 58 8.06 -6.39 15.49
C GLN A 58 7.24 -7.02 16.62
N GLY A 59 5.98 -7.39 16.35
CA GLY A 59 5.13 -8.08 17.31
C GLY A 59 5.71 -9.43 17.71
N VAL A 60 6.16 -10.21 16.74
CA VAL A 60 6.79 -11.52 16.97
C VAL A 60 8.10 -11.35 17.76
N ALA A 61 8.97 -10.43 17.35
CA ALA A 61 10.22 -10.13 18.05
C ALA A 61 10.01 -9.65 19.49
N SER A 62 8.89 -8.97 19.77
CA SER A 62 8.53 -8.55 21.13
C SER A 62 8.02 -9.68 22.03
N GLY A 63 7.76 -10.87 21.47
CA GLY A 63 7.16 -12.00 22.18
C GLY A 63 5.67 -11.87 22.47
N LYS A 64 5.02 -10.77 22.04
CA LYS A 64 3.60 -10.47 22.28
C LYS A 64 2.67 -10.94 21.17
N LEU A 65 3.22 -11.44 20.06
CA LEU A 65 2.48 -11.94 18.92
C LEU A 65 3.06 -13.28 18.47
N GLN A 66 2.19 -14.25 18.21
CA GLN A 66 2.54 -15.46 17.48
C GLN A 66 1.97 -15.36 16.07
N ALA A 67 2.79 -15.65 15.06
CA ALA A 67 2.38 -15.60 13.66
C ALA A 67 2.54 -16.99 13.02
N PHE A 68 1.46 -17.50 12.43
CA PHE A 68 1.41 -18.82 11.82
C PHE A 68 1.23 -18.69 10.29
N ALA A 69 2.33 -18.48 9.57
CA ALA A 69 2.28 -18.38 8.11
C ALA A 69 1.84 -19.72 7.48
N ASN A 70 1.17 -19.63 6.31
CA ASN A 70 0.68 -20.80 5.55
C ASN A 70 -0.18 -21.77 6.41
N THR A 71 -1.02 -21.20 7.28
CA THR A 71 -1.91 -21.94 8.16
C THR A 71 -3.32 -21.42 7.93
N SER A 72 -4.05 -22.07 7.04
CA SER A 72 -5.41 -21.65 6.67
C SER A 72 -6.38 -21.86 7.84
N ALA A 73 -7.19 -20.83 8.12
CA ALA A 73 -8.35 -20.93 8.98
C ALA A 73 -9.47 -21.69 8.25
N LYS A 74 -9.74 -22.93 8.68
CA LYS A 74 -10.74 -23.80 8.05
C LYS A 74 -12.14 -23.59 8.60
N GLU A 75 -12.24 -23.31 9.89
CA GLU A 75 -13.51 -23.12 10.60
C GLU A 75 -13.33 -22.13 11.75
N LEU A 76 -14.38 -21.36 12.03
CA LEU A 76 -14.44 -20.45 13.17
C LEU A 76 -15.29 -21.11 14.26
N ILE A 77 -14.74 -21.23 15.46
CA ILE A 77 -15.48 -21.73 16.62
C ILE A 77 -16.19 -20.54 17.26
N VAL A 78 -17.52 -20.57 17.28
CA VAL A 78 -18.36 -19.50 17.85
C VAL A 78 -19.27 -20.09 18.92
N GLU A 79 -19.17 -19.55 20.14
CA GLU A 79 -20.04 -19.92 21.26
C GLU A 79 -20.70 -18.67 21.84
N ASN A 80 -22.00 -18.73 22.07
CA ASN A 80 -22.78 -17.61 22.62
C ASN A 80 -22.56 -16.28 21.86
N GLY A 81 -22.40 -16.36 20.53
CA GLY A 81 -22.17 -15.21 19.66
C GLY A 81 -20.76 -14.61 19.75
N ARG A 82 -19.79 -15.28 20.37
CA ARG A 82 -18.38 -14.83 20.44
C ARG A 82 -17.44 -15.87 19.85
N ILE A 83 -16.40 -15.41 19.16
CA ILE A 83 -15.31 -16.27 18.68
C ILE A 83 -14.57 -16.87 19.88
N LYS A 84 -14.37 -18.19 19.85
CA LYS A 84 -13.61 -18.97 20.84
C LYS A 84 -12.36 -19.61 20.28
N GLY A 85 -12.22 -19.64 18.96
CA GLY A 85 -11.04 -20.17 18.33
C GLY A 85 -11.21 -20.37 16.83
N VAL A 86 -10.18 -20.92 16.23
CA VAL A 86 -10.12 -21.24 14.80
C VAL A 86 -9.55 -22.64 14.63
N VAL A 87 -10.21 -23.47 13.83
CA VAL A 87 -9.70 -24.77 13.41
C VAL A 87 -8.77 -24.57 12.23
N THR A 88 -7.58 -25.15 12.29
CA THR A 88 -6.59 -25.14 11.20
C THR A 88 -6.14 -26.56 10.87
N GLU A 89 -5.37 -26.74 9.81
CA GLU A 89 -4.74 -28.02 9.48
C GLU A 89 -3.72 -28.51 10.51
N ARG A 90 -3.20 -27.60 11.33
CA ARG A 90 -2.15 -27.85 12.30
C ARG A 90 -2.69 -27.97 13.72
N GLY A 91 -4.00 -28.04 13.87
CA GLY A 91 -4.72 -28.05 15.14
C GLY A 91 -5.59 -26.81 15.33
N THR A 92 -6.22 -26.75 16.50
CA THR A 92 -7.11 -25.65 16.88
C THR A 92 -6.34 -24.60 17.67
N ILE A 93 -6.56 -23.33 17.34
CA ILE A 93 -6.06 -22.18 18.10
C ILE A 93 -7.23 -21.59 18.87
N GLU A 94 -7.20 -21.68 20.20
CA GLU A 94 -8.20 -21.08 21.09
C GLU A 94 -7.91 -19.58 21.32
N ALA A 95 -8.97 -18.79 21.49
CA ALA A 95 -8.95 -17.34 21.62
C ALA A 95 -9.19 -16.85 23.06
#